data_AF-A0A0P8D5B3-F1
#
_entry.id   AF-A0A0P8D5B3-F1
#
_cell.length_a   1.000
_cell.length_b   1.000
_cell.length_c   1.000
_cell.angle_alpha   90.00
_cell.angle_beta   90.00
_cell.angle_gamma   90.00
#
_symmetry.space_group_name_H-M   'P 1'
#
loop_
_entity.id
_entity.type
_entity.pdbx_description
1 polymer ?
#
loop_
_entity_poly.entity_id
_entity_poly.type
_entity_poly.pdbx_seq_one_letter_code
_entity_poly.pdbx_strand_id
1 'polypeptide(L)'
;MNWVGYAVHFSETCDDDSCNLITHVETTDATVHEAQRTEAIHQSLADKRLSPSEHFVDSAYVSAEILVDAKEQQIEMVGPTRQNASWQSKTEGAYDETRFYIDWSAETVTCPEGKQSKSWKTFVKDVDREYIKTRFSSSDCSVCAAKELCTRSPARSVAFLPQQKYEALEQARANHSSSEGKERYKRRAGIEGTLSQGVRSCGLRRSRYRGLAKTHLQNMAIGAAINFDRLINWFDGVPIAKTRVSRFKALKSA
;
A
#
# COMPACT_ATOMS: atom_id res chain seq x y z
N MET A 1 -6.27 -16.84 10.87
CA MET A 1 -7.57 -16.26 11.21
C MET A 1 -8.46 -16.39 10.00
N ASN A 2 -9.49 -17.24 10.05
CA ASN A 2 -10.47 -17.32 8.95
C ASN A 2 -11.56 -16.30 9.25
N TRP A 3 -11.48 -15.13 8.61
CA TRP A 3 -12.55 -14.15 8.63
C TRP A 3 -13.70 -14.69 7.77
N VAL A 4 -14.87 -14.87 8.38
CA VAL A 4 -16.10 -15.26 7.67
C VAL A 4 -16.93 -14.01 7.49
N GLY A 5 -17.19 -13.62 6.24
CA GLY A 5 -17.97 -12.42 5.93
C GLY A 5 -17.57 -11.83 4.59
N TYR A 6 -17.96 -10.56 4.40
CA TYR A 6 -17.69 -9.80 3.19
C TYR A 6 -16.86 -8.55 3.52
N ALA A 7 -15.99 -8.15 2.61
CA ALA A 7 -15.31 -6.86 2.64
C ALA A 7 -15.97 -5.91 1.63
N VAL A 8 -15.99 -4.62 1.94
CA VAL A 8 -16.43 -3.57 1.03
C VAL A 8 -15.25 -2.66 0.73
N HIS A 9 -15.05 -2.36 -0.54
CA HIS A 9 -14.05 -1.45 -1.04
C HIS A 9 -14.77 -0.22 -1.60
N PHE A 10 -14.35 0.97 -1.16
CA PHE A 10 -14.85 2.23 -1.69
C PHE A 10 -13.69 3.02 -2.28
N SER A 11 -13.90 3.60 -3.45
CA SER A 11 -13.09 4.69 -3.98
C SER A 11 -13.94 5.95 -4.04
N GLU A 12 -13.38 7.07 -3.62
CA GLU A 12 -14.04 8.37 -3.64
C GLU A 12 -13.13 9.45 -4.19
N THR A 13 -13.72 10.53 -4.70
CA THR A 13 -12.96 11.74 -5.05
C THR A 13 -12.42 12.41 -3.79
N CYS A 14 -11.23 13.02 -3.89
CA CYS A 14 -10.63 13.77 -2.79
C CYS A 14 -9.96 15.06 -3.26
N ASP A 15 -10.40 15.57 -4.42
CA ASP A 15 -9.99 16.86 -4.95
C ASP A 15 -10.45 17.99 -4.03
N ASP A 16 -9.69 19.08 -4.04
CA ASP A 16 -10.07 20.31 -3.36
C ASP A 16 -11.39 20.84 -3.98
N ASP A 17 -12.21 21.49 -3.15
CA ASP A 17 -13.53 22.02 -3.55
C ASP A 17 -14.48 20.97 -4.16
N SER A 18 -14.38 19.72 -3.70
CA SER A 18 -15.31 18.64 -4.04
C SER A 18 -16.09 18.15 -2.81
N CYS A 19 -17.23 17.49 -3.04
CA CYS A 19 -18.04 16.88 -1.98
C CYS A 19 -17.69 15.40 -1.73
N ASN A 20 -16.50 14.95 -2.14
CA ASN A 20 -16.00 13.58 -1.99
C ASN A 20 -17.00 12.50 -2.47
N LEU A 21 -17.24 12.39 -3.77
CA LEU A 21 -18.20 11.42 -4.28
C LEU A 21 -17.59 10.02 -4.35
N ILE A 22 -18.32 9.01 -3.89
CA ILE A 22 -17.97 7.60 -4.09
C ILE A 22 -18.14 7.28 -5.59
N THR A 23 -17.05 6.91 -6.25
CA THR A 23 -16.99 6.62 -7.69
C THR A 23 -16.98 5.12 -7.98
N HIS A 24 -16.53 4.32 -7.01
CA HIS A 24 -16.52 2.87 -7.12
C HIS A 24 -16.87 2.21 -5.79
N VAL A 25 -17.66 1.13 -5.89
CA VAL A 25 -18.02 0.27 -4.78
C VAL A 25 -17.79 -1.16 -5.25
N GLU A 26 -17.06 -1.93 -4.47
CA GLU A 26 -16.88 -3.35 -4.68
C GLU A 26 -17.13 -4.12 -3.38
N THR A 27 -17.62 -5.35 -3.50
CA THR A 27 -17.78 -6.26 -2.38
C THR A 27 -17.13 -7.59 -2.72
N THR A 28 -16.31 -8.10 -1.80
CA THR A 28 -15.64 -9.40 -1.94
C THR A 28 -15.91 -10.27 -0.72
N ASP A 29 -15.54 -11.54 -0.80
CA ASP A 29 -15.37 -12.34 0.42
C ASP A 29 -14.23 -11.76 1.26
N ALA A 30 -14.37 -11.81 2.59
CA ALA A 30 -13.39 -11.26 3.53
C ALA A 30 -12.03 -11.99 3.50
N THR A 31 -11.93 -13.12 2.79
CA THR A 31 -10.69 -13.86 2.56
C THR A 31 -9.87 -13.32 1.40
N VAL A 32 -10.47 -12.48 0.54
CA VAL A 32 -9.78 -11.86 -0.60
C VAL A 32 -8.92 -10.73 -0.08
N HIS A 33 -7.62 -10.82 -0.35
CA HIS A 33 -6.66 -9.82 0.10
C HIS A 33 -6.78 -8.53 -0.73
N GLU A 34 -6.74 -7.37 -0.07
CA GLU A 34 -7.00 -6.05 -0.68
C GLU A 34 -6.10 -5.75 -1.89
N ALA A 35 -4.80 -6.10 -1.82
CA ALA A 35 -3.87 -5.98 -2.94
C ALA A 35 -4.37 -6.64 -4.25
N GLN A 36 -5.17 -7.71 -4.16
CA GLN A 36 -5.73 -8.38 -5.35
C GLN A 36 -6.89 -7.60 -5.98
N ARG A 37 -7.33 -6.49 -5.36
CA ARG A 37 -8.44 -5.66 -5.84
C ARG A 37 -7.97 -4.37 -6.50
N THR A 38 -6.75 -3.90 -6.25
CA THR A 38 -6.31 -2.60 -6.77
C THR A 38 -6.42 -2.52 -8.30
N GLU A 39 -5.93 -3.52 -9.02
CA GLU A 39 -6.02 -3.57 -10.50
C GLU A 39 -7.48 -3.62 -10.97
N ALA A 40 -8.32 -4.46 -10.34
CA ALA A 40 -9.74 -4.57 -10.69
C ALA A 40 -10.50 -3.25 -10.43
N ILE A 41 -10.15 -2.53 -9.36
CA ILE A 41 -10.70 -1.21 -9.03
C ILE A 41 -10.26 -0.19 -10.09
N HIS A 42 -8.97 -0.15 -10.46
CA HIS A 42 -8.47 0.73 -11.51
C HIS A 42 -9.14 0.46 -12.85
N GLN A 43 -9.28 -0.80 -13.25
CA GLN A 43 -9.99 -1.18 -14.47
C GLN A 43 -11.45 -0.72 -14.44
N SER A 44 -12.16 -0.94 -13.33
CA SER A 44 -13.55 -0.49 -13.20
C SER A 44 -13.70 1.03 -13.25
N LEU A 45 -12.72 1.77 -12.72
CA LEU A 45 -12.69 3.23 -12.83
C LEU A 45 -12.41 3.66 -14.28
N ALA A 46 -11.49 3.00 -14.97
CA ALA A 46 -11.19 3.25 -16.39
C ALA A 46 -12.40 2.99 -17.29
N ASP A 47 -13.13 1.89 -17.06
CA ASP A 47 -14.36 1.55 -17.79
C ASP A 47 -15.44 2.64 -17.65
N LYS A 48 -15.46 3.32 -16.50
CA LYS A 48 -16.36 4.44 -16.20
C LYS A 48 -15.81 5.79 -16.67
N ARG A 49 -14.60 5.85 -17.24
CA ARG A 49 -13.86 7.08 -17.56
C ARG A 49 -13.60 7.96 -16.34
N LEU A 50 -13.30 7.32 -15.21
CA LEU A 50 -13.03 7.94 -13.92
C LEU A 50 -11.64 7.54 -13.38
N SER A 51 -10.69 7.23 -14.27
CA SER A 51 -9.31 6.91 -13.87
C SER A 51 -8.69 8.09 -13.13
N PRO A 52 -8.16 7.89 -11.90
CA PRO A 52 -7.52 8.95 -11.16
C PRO A 52 -6.08 9.18 -11.65
N SER A 53 -5.59 10.42 -11.59
CA SER A 53 -4.15 10.69 -11.71
C SER A 53 -3.38 10.21 -10.48
N GLU A 54 -3.99 10.30 -9.29
CA GLU A 54 -3.43 9.86 -8.01
C GLU A 54 -4.44 8.98 -7.27
N HIS A 55 -4.01 7.81 -6.79
CA HIS A 55 -4.84 6.94 -5.96
C HIS A 55 -4.23 6.80 -4.56
N PHE A 56 -4.88 7.43 -3.58
CA PHE A 56 -4.48 7.38 -2.17
C PHE A 56 -4.99 6.09 -1.52
N VAL A 57 -4.08 5.23 -1.06
CA VAL A 57 -4.45 3.91 -0.55
C VAL A 57 -3.68 3.51 0.71
N ASP A 58 -4.25 2.58 1.48
CA ASP A 58 -3.53 1.93 2.59
C ASP A 58 -2.47 0.96 2.08
N SER A 59 -1.52 0.59 2.96
CA SER A 59 -0.46 -0.37 2.66
C SER A 59 -0.94 -1.76 2.24
N ALA A 60 -2.20 -2.10 2.52
CA ALA A 60 -2.81 -3.35 2.09
C ALA A 60 -3.05 -3.41 0.57
N TYR A 61 -3.17 -2.25 -0.09
CA TYR A 61 -3.41 -2.10 -1.54
C TYR A 61 -2.13 -1.81 -2.33
N VAL A 62 -0.96 -1.80 -1.69
CA VAL A 62 0.33 -1.47 -2.32
C VAL A 62 1.22 -2.71 -2.38
N SER A 63 1.69 -3.04 -3.58
CA SER A 63 2.75 -4.01 -3.85
C SER A 63 3.65 -3.49 -4.97
N ALA A 64 4.79 -4.14 -5.19
CA ALA A 64 5.70 -3.74 -6.28
C ALA A 64 5.07 -3.96 -7.65
N GLU A 65 4.32 -5.04 -7.79
CA GLU A 65 3.54 -5.38 -8.99
C GLU A 65 2.53 -4.27 -9.28
N ILE A 66 1.69 -3.95 -8.29
CA ILE A 66 0.67 -2.89 -8.41
C ILE A 66 1.28 -1.53 -8.74
N LEU A 67 2.47 -1.20 -8.21
CA LEU A 67 3.14 0.07 -8.52
C LEU A 67 3.59 0.14 -9.99
N VAL A 68 4.06 -0.97 -10.54
CA VAL A 68 4.44 -1.05 -11.97
C VAL A 68 3.19 -0.96 -12.83
N ASP A 69 2.17 -1.78 -12.55
CA ASP A 69 0.94 -1.84 -13.34
C ASP A 69 0.18 -0.51 -13.31
N ALA A 70 0.09 0.15 -12.14
CA ALA A 70 -0.53 1.46 -12.01
C ALA A 70 0.21 2.53 -12.81
N LYS A 71 1.55 2.48 -12.85
CA LYS A 71 2.36 3.42 -13.64
C LYS A 71 2.10 3.26 -15.13
N GLU A 72 1.92 2.03 -15.62
CA GLU A 72 1.54 1.76 -17.02
C GLU A 72 0.15 2.34 -17.35
N GLN A 73 -0.76 2.34 -16.38
CA GLN A 73 -2.08 2.99 -16.46
C GLN A 73 -2.04 4.51 -16.19
N GLN A 74 -0.86 5.10 -16.02
CA GLN A 74 -0.66 6.51 -15.69
C GLN A 74 -1.30 6.95 -14.35
N ILE A 75 -1.39 6.03 -13.40
CA ILE A 75 -1.92 6.27 -12.05
C ILE A 75 -0.76 6.30 -11.05
N GLU A 76 -0.58 7.41 -10.34
CA GLU A 76 0.34 7.47 -9.21
C GLU A 76 -0.31 6.86 -7.97
N MET A 77 0.25 5.77 -7.46
CA MET A 77 -0.17 5.19 -6.19
C MET A 77 0.47 5.93 -5.02
N VAL A 78 -0.36 6.56 -4.17
CA VAL A 78 0.09 7.31 -3.00
C VAL A 78 -0.26 6.54 -1.73
N GLY A 79 0.68 5.76 -1.24
CA GLY A 79 0.48 4.97 -0.03
C GLY A 79 1.77 4.37 0.53
N PRO A 80 1.77 4.00 1.82
CA PRO A 80 2.92 3.34 2.43
C PRO A 80 3.14 1.96 1.83
N THR A 81 4.38 1.66 1.43
CA THR A 81 4.77 0.28 1.13
C THR A 81 4.90 -0.53 2.41
N ARG A 82 4.83 -1.86 2.31
CA ARG A 82 5.04 -2.73 3.47
C ARG A 82 6.47 -2.59 3.98
N GLN A 83 6.59 -2.36 5.29
CA GLN A 83 7.88 -2.32 5.96
C GLN A 83 8.53 -3.71 5.94
N ASN A 84 9.86 -3.73 5.84
CA ASN A 84 10.60 -4.97 6.00
C ASN A 84 10.57 -5.42 7.47
N ALA A 85 10.06 -6.62 7.70
CA ALA A 85 9.94 -7.22 9.03
C ALA A 85 11.18 -7.98 9.49
N SER A 86 12.26 -7.98 8.70
CA SER A 86 13.52 -8.66 9.02
C SER A 86 14.10 -8.17 10.34
N TRP A 87 14.87 -9.02 11.03
CA TRP A 87 15.50 -8.60 12.27
C TRP A 87 16.54 -7.49 12.03
N GLN A 88 17.21 -7.49 10.87
CA GLN A 88 18.15 -6.45 10.50
C GLN A 88 17.47 -5.09 10.41
N SER A 89 16.25 -5.02 9.87
CA SER A 89 15.48 -3.77 9.80
C SER A 89 14.98 -3.29 11.18
N LYS A 90 14.97 -4.15 12.20
CA LYS A 90 14.54 -3.83 13.57
C LYS A 90 15.70 -3.52 14.51
N THR A 91 16.93 -3.78 14.10
CA THR A 91 18.12 -3.60 14.92
C THR A 91 18.91 -2.40 14.39
N GLU A 92 19.07 -1.39 15.24
CA GLU A 92 19.86 -0.21 14.89
C GLU A 92 21.29 -0.60 14.49
N GLY A 93 21.78 -0.04 13.40
CA GLY A 93 23.12 -0.33 12.87
C GLY A 93 23.27 -1.67 12.13
N ALA A 94 22.27 -2.57 12.18
CA ALA A 94 22.30 -3.82 11.43
C ALA A 94 22.22 -3.58 9.91
N TYR A 95 22.76 -4.52 9.13
CA TYR A 95 22.83 -4.40 7.69
C TYR A 95 21.61 -5.08 7.06
N ASP A 96 20.53 -4.31 6.94
CA ASP A 96 19.40 -4.67 6.08
C ASP A 96 19.79 -4.61 4.58
N GLU A 97 18.87 -5.00 3.69
CA GLU A 97 19.13 -4.99 2.25
C GLU A 97 19.39 -3.60 1.66
N THR A 98 18.92 -2.51 2.29
CA THR A 98 19.06 -1.15 1.75
C THR A 98 20.50 -0.65 1.81
N ARG A 99 21.32 -1.26 2.66
CA ARG A 99 22.76 -0.97 2.75
C ARG A 99 23.61 -1.64 1.67
N PHE A 100 23.03 -2.50 0.86
CA PHE A 100 23.75 -3.22 -0.20
C PHE A 100 23.56 -2.49 -1.52
N TYR A 101 24.67 -2.26 -2.23
CA TYR A 101 24.63 -1.66 -3.56
C TYR A 101 24.39 -2.74 -4.61
N ILE A 102 23.37 -2.54 -5.45
CA ILE A 102 23.01 -3.46 -6.53
C ILE A 102 23.51 -2.89 -7.85
N ASP A 103 24.38 -3.62 -8.53
CA ASP A 103 24.74 -3.36 -9.93
C ASP A 103 23.96 -4.32 -10.83
N TRP A 104 22.88 -3.81 -11.41
CA TRP A 104 22.01 -4.57 -12.31
C TRP A 104 22.72 -5.00 -13.60
N SER A 105 23.64 -4.17 -14.09
CA SER A 105 24.35 -4.42 -15.36
C SER A 105 25.40 -5.52 -15.23
N ALA A 106 26.11 -5.53 -14.10
CA ALA A 106 27.11 -6.55 -13.79
C ALA A 106 26.50 -7.78 -13.10
N GLU A 107 25.20 -7.75 -12.75
CA GLU A 107 24.53 -8.77 -11.95
C GLU A 107 25.29 -9.07 -10.64
N THR A 108 25.71 -8.02 -9.93
CA THR A 108 26.42 -8.16 -8.66
C THR A 108 25.83 -7.28 -7.56
N VAL A 109 26.06 -7.70 -6.32
CA VAL A 109 25.72 -6.92 -5.13
C VAL A 109 26.97 -6.72 -4.29
N THR A 110 27.23 -5.48 -3.89
CA THR A 110 28.34 -5.10 -3.01
C THR A 110 27.81 -4.84 -1.61
N CYS A 111 28.39 -5.49 -0.60
CA CYS A 111 28.04 -5.25 0.80
C CYS A 111 28.72 -3.99 1.36
N PRO A 112 28.30 -3.49 2.54
CA PRO A 112 28.92 -2.32 3.17
C PRO A 112 30.43 -2.44 3.44
N GLU A 113 30.94 -3.67 3.55
CA GLU A 113 32.36 -3.98 3.73
C GLU A 113 33.13 -4.15 2.40
N GLY A 114 32.52 -3.76 1.27
CA GLY A 114 33.14 -3.77 -0.06
C GLY A 114 33.28 -5.14 -0.71
N LYS A 115 32.74 -6.21 -0.12
CA LYS A 115 32.76 -7.55 -0.73
C LYS A 115 31.63 -7.70 -1.74
N GLN A 116 31.91 -8.37 -2.87
CA GLN A 116 30.92 -8.67 -3.90
C GLN A 116 30.27 -10.04 -3.72
N SER A 117 29.02 -10.16 -4.16
CA SER A 117 28.31 -11.43 -4.25
C SER A 117 29.00 -12.41 -5.20
N LYS A 118 28.92 -13.71 -4.88
CA LYS A 118 29.44 -14.81 -5.70
C LYS A 118 28.40 -15.45 -6.62
N SER A 119 27.14 -15.10 -6.46
CA SER A 119 26.06 -15.62 -7.29
C SER A 119 24.96 -14.59 -7.47
N TRP A 120 24.32 -14.66 -8.63
CA TRP A 120 23.09 -13.97 -8.97
C TRP A 120 22.14 -14.99 -9.58
N LYS A 121 20.98 -15.21 -8.95
CA LYS A 121 20.02 -16.22 -9.41
C LYS A 121 18.60 -15.71 -9.26
N THR A 122 17.88 -15.70 -10.36
CA THR A 122 16.43 -15.55 -10.36
C THR A 122 15.78 -16.80 -9.76
N PHE A 123 14.80 -16.61 -8.90
CA PHE A 123 13.94 -17.67 -8.39
C PHE A 123 12.52 -17.16 -8.19
N VAL A 124 11.57 -18.08 -8.24
CA VAL A 124 10.15 -17.80 -8.04
C VAL A 124 9.76 -18.35 -6.68
N LYS A 125 9.26 -17.49 -5.77
CA LYS A 125 8.98 -17.87 -4.36
C LYS A 125 7.58 -18.47 -4.20
N ASP A 126 6.62 -17.98 -4.97
CA ASP A 126 5.20 -18.38 -5.06
C ASP A 126 4.78 -18.31 -6.54
N VAL A 127 3.57 -18.75 -6.91
CA VAL A 127 3.14 -18.96 -8.32
C VAL A 127 3.49 -17.80 -9.28
N ASP A 128 3.52 -16.54 -8.83
CA ASP A 128 3.77 -15.39 -9.71
C ASP A 128 4.76 -14.35 -9.17
N ARG A 129 5.58 -14.69 -8.16
CA ARG A 129 6.53 -13.71 -7.57
C ARG A 129 7.99 -14.06 -7.75
N GLU A 130 8.56 -13.43 -8.76
CA GLU A 130 9.98 -13.48 -9.09
C GLU A 130 10.82 -12.62 -8.15
N TYR A 131 11.95 -13.18 -7.74
CA TYR A 131 12.98 -12.53 -6.94
C TYR A 131 14.36 -12.89 -7.50
N ILE A 132 15.32 -12.01 -7.26
CA ILE A 132 16.74 -12.28 -7.47
C ILE A 132 17.36 -12.56 -6.11
N LYS A 133 18.07 -13.68 -6.01
CA LYS A 133 18.83 -14.07 -4.83
C LYS A 133 20.31 -14.00 -5.12
N THR A 134 21.03 -13.27 -4.28
CA THR A 134 22.48 -13.23 -4.28
C THR A 134 23.05 -13.85 -3.01
N ARG A 135 24.24 -14.42 -3.12
CA ARG A 135 24.95 -15.05 -2.00
C ARG A 135 26.39 -14.56 -1.95
N PHE A 136 26.85 -14.28 -0.74
CA PHE A 136 28.23 -13.88 -0.47
C PHE A 136 29.10 -15.10 -0.12
N SER A 137 30.43 -14.93 -0.23
CA SER A 137 31.36 -15.99 0.17
C SER A 137 31.28 -16.24 1.67
N SER A 138 31.21 -17.51 2.08
CA SER A 138 31.30 -17.87 3.50
C SER A 138 32.68 -17.55 4.09
N SER A 139 33.75 -17.63 3.30
CA SER A 139 35.10 -17.31 3.76
C SER A 139 35.27 -15.82 4.06
N ASP A 140 34.68 -14.96 3.22
CA ASP A 140 34.69 -13.52 3.45
C ASP A 140 33.81 -13.15 4.66
N CYS A 141 32.62 -13.75 4.77
CA CYS A 141 31.70 -13.46 5.88
C CYS A 141 32.19 -14.03 7.21
N SER A 142 32.90 -15.15 7.25
CA SER A 142 33.31 -15.80 8.51
C SER A 142 34.31 -14.98 9.31
N VAL A 143 35.16 -14.20 8.64
CA VAL A 143 36.19 -13.34 9.25
C VAL A 143 35.78 -11.87 9.31
N CYS A 144 34.58 -11.53 8.84
CA CYS A 144 34.09 -10.15 8.76
C CYS A 144 33.70 -9.64 10.15
N ALA A 145 34.24 -8.48 10.56
CA ALA A 145 33.93 -7.85 11.84
C ALA A 145 32.44 -7.47 11.98
N ALA A 146 31.78 -7.13 10.88
CA ALA A 146 30.36 -6.76 10.85
C ALA A 146 29.39 -7.96 10.79
N LYS A 147 29.88 -9.21 10.90
CA LYS A 147 29.05 -10.42 10.73
C LYS A 147 27.82 -10.42 11.63
N GLU A 148 27.99 -10.12 12.92
CA GLU A 148 26.90 -10.12 13.90
C GLU A 148 25.82 -9.07 13.59
N LEU A 149 26.19 -7.95 12.94
CA LEU A 149 25.26 -6.92 12.46
C LEU A 149 24.64 -7.28 11.10
N CYS A 150 25.24 -8.21 10.35
CA CYS A 150 24.88 -8.49 8.96
C CYS A 150 24.07 -9.78 8.79
N THR A 151 24.51 -10.90 9.36
CA THR A 151 23.87 -12.21 9.14
C THR A 151 24.16 -13.18 10.28
N ARG A 152 23.14 -13.97 10.65
CA ARG A 152 23.28 -15.09 11.60
C ARG A 152 23.66 -16.40 10.89
N SER A 153 23.66 -16.42 9.56
CA SER A 153 24.04 -17.58 8.75
C SER A 153 25.53 -17.58 8.44
N PRO A 154 26.12 -18.71 8.00
CA PRO A 154 27.55 -18.77 7.64
C PRO A 154 27.97 -17.75 6.56
N ALA A 155 27.05 -17.35 5.69
CA ALA A 155 27.24 -16.30 4.70
C ALA A 155 25.97 -15.46 4.57
N ARG A 156 26.11 -14.20 4.13
CA ARG A 156 24.97 -13.34 3.80
C ARG A 156 24.33 -13.83 2.50
N SER A 157 23.01 -13.82 2.47
CA SER A 157 22.23 -13.88 1.23
C SER A 157 21.26 -12.71 1.22
N VAL A 158 21.11 -12.07 0.07
CA VAL A 158 20.16 -10.96 -0.11
C VAL A 158 19.19 -11.38 -1.20
N ALA A 159 17.90 -11.16 -0.98
CA ALA A 159 16.88 -11.39 -1.98
C ALA A 159 16.13 -10.08 -2.21
N PHE A 160 15.96 -9.70 -3.47
CA PHE A 160 15.29 -8.47 -3.88
C PHE A 160 14.49 -8.73 -5.16
N LEU A 161 13.60 -7.80 -5.50
CA LEU A 161 12.76 -7.90 -6.69
C LEU A 161 13.58 -7.58 -7.95
N PRO A 162 13.12 -8.01 -9.15
CA PRO A 162 13.67 -7.53 -10.42
C PRO A 162 13.67 -6.00 -10.50
N GLN A 163 14.60 -5.46 -11.31
CA GLN A 163 14.96 -4.03 -11.33
C GLN A 163 13.75 -3.10 -11.34
N GLN A 164 12.85 -3.24 -12.32
CA GLN A 164 11.68 -2.37 -12.48
C GLN A 164 10.80 -2.33 -11.21
N LYS A 165 10.54 -3.49 -10.61
CA LYS A 165 9.73 -3.63 -9.38
C LYS A 165 10.47 -3.11 -8.15
N TYR A 166 11.78 -3.31 -8.08
CA TYR A 166 12.63 -2.78 -7.00
C TYR A 166 12.65 -1.26 -7.02
N GLU A 167 12.94 -0.66 -8.18
CA GLU A 167 12.98 0.79 -8.35
C GLU A 167 11.63 1.44 -8.08
N ALA A 168 10.52 0.82 -8.51
CA ALA A 168 9.17 1.29 -8.22
C ALA A 168 8.89 1.36 -6.70
N LEU A 169 9.31 0.34 -5.93
CA LEU A 169 9.17 0.36 -4.47
C LEU A 169 10.05 1.43 -3.82
N GLU A 170 11.30 1.57 -4.24
CA GLU A 170 12.21 2.58 -3.68
C GLU A 170 11.70 3.99 -3.96
N GLN A 171 11.20 4.25 -5.18
CA GLN A 171 10.56 5.52 -5.51
C GLN A 171 9.33 5.79 -4.63
N ALA A 172 8.44 4.81 -4.47
CA ALA A 172 7.27 4.95 -3.61
C ALA A 172 7.65 5.21 -2.13
N ARG A 173 8.70 4.55 -1.62
CA ARG A 173 9.23 4.77 -0.27
C ARG A 173 9.83 6.16 -0.11
N ALA A 174 10.62 6.62 -1.08
CA ALA A 174 11.21 7.95 -1.08
C ALA A 174 10.12 9.03 -1.07
N ASN A 175 9.14 8.90 -1.97
CA ASN A 175 7.98 9.80 -2.04
C ASN A 175 7.25 9.84 -0.70
N HIS A 176 6.85 8.68 -0.15
CA HIS A 176 6.12 8.61 1.11
C HIS A 176 6.92 9.13 2.32
N SER A 177 8.25 9.04 2.29
CA SER A 177 9.11 9.51 3.37
C SER A 177 9.38 11.00 3.35
N SER A 178 9.25 11.64 2.17
CA SER A 178 9.40 13.08 1.98
C SER A 178 8.34 13.88 2.76
N SER A 179 8.64 15.15 3.06
CA SER A 179 7.70 16.07 3.70
C SER A 179 6.45 16.27 2.85
N GLU A 180 6.63 16.48 1.54
CA GLU A 180 5.55 16.66 0.57
C GLU A 180 4.66 15.42 0.48
N GLY A 181 5.25 14.24 0.33
CA GLY A 181 4.49 12.99 0.26
C GLY A 181 3.73 12.68 1.55
N LYS A 182 4.30 13.00 2.73
CA LYS A 182 3.58 12.91 4.01
C LYS A 182 2.39 13.85 4.07
N GLU A 183 2.52 15.07 3.53
CA GLU A 183 1.41 16.02 3.47
C GLU A 183 0.31 15.53 2.53
N ARG A 184 0.67 15.16 1.29
CA ARG A 184 -0.24 14.58 0.29
C ARG A 184 -0.99 13.38 0.85
N TYR A 185 -0.27 12.45 1.50
CA TYR A 185 -0.87 11.23 2.07
C TYR A 185 -1.92 11.49 3.16
N LYS A 186 -1.96 12.67 3.80
CA LYS A 186 -3.03 13.00 4.74
C LYS A 186 -4.42 12.95 4.10
N ARG A 187 -4.54 13.21 2.79
CA ARG A 187 -5.81 13.12 2.05
C ARG A 187 -6.47 11.75 2.21
N ARG A 188 -5.67 10.68 2.30
CA ARG A 188 -6.13 9.31 2.55
C ARG A 188 -7.09 9.23 3.74
N ALA A 189 -6.88 10.01 4.81
CA ALA A 189 -7.75 9.97 5.99
C ALA A 189 -9.24 10.25 5.69
N GLY A 190 -9.56 10.90 4.56
CA GLY A 190 -10.93 11.18 4.10
C GLY A 190 -11.83 9.95 4.05
N ILE A 191 -11.33 8.83 3.50
CA ILE A 191 -12.14 7.61 3.34
C ILE A 191 -12.57 6.98 4.68
N GLU A 192 -11.86 7.26 5.79
CA GLU A 192 -12.35 6.86 7.12
C GLU A 192 -13.68 7.53 7.46
N GLY A 193 -13.87 8.78 7.05
CA GLY A 193 -15.12 9.52 7.21
C GLY A 193 -16.26 8.83 6.47
N THR A 194 -16.00 8.34 5.27
CA THR A 194 -16.94 7.62 4.39
C THR A 194 -17.35 6.29 4.97
N LEU A 195 -16.38 5.49 5.42
CA LEU A 195 -16.66 4.26 6.16
C LEU A 195 -17.49 4.57 7.42
N SER A 196 -17.14 5.62 8.15
CA SER A 196 -17.87 6.07 9.33
C SER A 196 -19.33 6.45 9.04
N GLN A 197 -19.57 7.19 7.95
CA GLN A 197 -20.90 7.60 7.50
C GLN A 197 -21.72 6.37 7.10
N GLY A 198 -21.15 5.46 6.32
CA GLY A 198 -21.82 4.21 5.96
C GLY A 198 -22.16 3.34 7.18
N VAL A 199 -21.27 3.26 8.17
CA VAL A 199 -21.52 2.50 9.40
C VAL A 199 -22.63 3.12 10.24
N ARG A 200 -22.58 4.43 10.50
CA ARG A 200 -23.51 5.11 11.42
C ARG A 200 -24.88 5.38 10.81
N SER A 201 -24.93 5.77 9.54
CA SER A 201 -26.16 6.22 8.90
C SER A 201 -26.85 5.12 8.08
N CYS A 202 -26.08 4.17 7.56
CA CYS A 202 -26.59 3.20 6.58
C CYS A 202 -26.46 1.73 7.01
N GLY A 203 -25.86 1.43 8.17
CA GLY A 203 -25.73 0.07 8.70
C GLY A 203 -24.73 -0.81 7.97
N LEU A 204 -23.68 -0.24 7.39
CA LEU A 204 -22.67 -0.93 6.55
C LEU A 204 -22.06 -2.19 7.19
N ARG A 205 -21.98 -2.27 8.53
CA ARG A 205 -21.40 -3.45 9.23
C ARG A 205 -22.25 -4.71 9.17
N ARG A 206 -23.50 -4.64 8.71
CA ARG A 206 -24.42 -5.78 8.72
C ARG A 206 -25.04 -5.99 7.35
N SER A 207 -24.77 -7.14 6.73
CA SER A 207 -25.53 -7.57 5.57
C SER A 207 -26.94 -7.98 6.02
N ARG A 208 -27.95 -7.38 5.40
CA ARG A 208 -29.38 -7.72 5.62
C ARG A 208 -29.77 -8.97 4.86
N TYR A 209 -28.97 -9.35 3.87
CA TYR A 209 -29.21 -10.47 2.98
C TYR A 209 -28.08 -11.49 3.07
N ARG A 210 -28.34 -12.72 2.61
CA ARG A 210 -27.32 -13.77 2.49
C ARG A 210 -26.85 -13.86 1.04
N GLY A 211 -25.53 -14.02 0.85
CA GLY A 211 -24.90 -14.17 -0.45
C GLY A 211 -24.23 -12.89 -0.96
N LEU A 212 -23.07 -13.07 -1.61
CA LEU A 212 -22.20 -11.99 -2.06
C LEU A 212 -22.93 -10.98 -2.95
N ALA A 213 -23.68 -11.44 -3.96
CA ALA A 213 -24.41 -10.57 -4.88
C ALA A 213 -25.42 -9.66 -4.18
N LYS A 214 -26.16 -10.18 -3.18
CA LYS A 214 -27.14 -9.38 -2.44
C LYS A 214 -26.46 -8.39 -1.48
N THR A 215 -25.35 -8.80 -0.85
CA THR A 215 -24.53 -7.88 -0.06
C THR A 215 -23.93 -6.79 -0.93
N HIS A 216 -23.48 -7.11 -2.14
CA HIS A 216 -22.97 -6.13 -3.09
C HIS A 216 -24.03 -5.11 -3.49
N LEU A 217 -25.25 -5.56 -3.83
CA LEU A 217 -26.36 -4.65 -4.10
C LEU A 217 -26.66 -3.72 -2.91
N GLN A 218 -26.62 -4.24 -1.68
CA GLN A 218 -26.77 -3.42 -0.48
C GLN A 218 -25.64 -2.37 -0.39
N ASN A 219 -24.38 -2.74 -0.59
CA ASN A 219 -23.25 -1.81 -0.50
C ASN A 219 -23.31 -0.73 -1.60
N MET A 220 -23.73 -1.08 -2.81
CA MET A 220 -24.01 -0.12 -3.89
C MET A 220 -25.09 0.90 -3.47
N ALA A 221 -26.19 0.43 -2.88
CA ALA A 221 -27.26 1.31 -2.40
C ALA A 221 -26.78 2.24 -1.26
N ILE A 222 -25.91 1.74 -0.37
CA ILE A 222 -25.26 2.56 0.67
C ILE A 222 -24.38 3.64 0.04
N GLY A 223 -23.53 3.28 -0.93
CA GLY A 223 -22.69 4.24 -1.65
C GLY A 223 -23.50 5.33 -2.34
N ALA A 224 -24.60 4.96 -2.99
CA ALA A 224 -25.52 5.92 -3.61
C ALA A 224 -26.19 6.85 -2.58
N ALA A 225 -26.67 6.31 -1.45
CA ALA A 225 -27.27 7.10 -0.38
C ALA A 225 -26.28 8.12 0.21
N ILE A 226 -25.02 7.72 0.41
CA ILE A 226 -23.95 8.62 0.86
C ILE A 226 -23.71 9.75 -0.16
N ASN A 227 -23.66 9.42 -1.45
CA ASN A 227 -23.48 10.43 -2.50
C ASN A 227 -24.65 11.43 -2.52
N PHE A 228 -25.90 10.97 -2.40
CA PHE A 228 -27.06 11.87 -2.34
C PHE A 228 -27.00 12.83 -1.14
N ASP A 229 -26.70 12.31 0.04
CA ASP A 229 -26.52 13.11 1.25
C ASP A 229 -25.41 14.16 1.08
N ARG A 230 -24.26 13.78 0.50
CA ARG A 230 -23.15 14.70 0.23
C ARG A 230 -23.49 15.78 -0.79
N LEU A 231 -24.19 15.42 -1.86
CA LEU A 231 -24.62 16.37 -2.90
C LEU A 231 -25.60 17.40 -2.36
N ILE A 232 -26.60 16.97 -1.58
CA ILE A 232 -27.57 17.88 -0.97
C ILE A 232 -26.87 18.86 -0.03
N ASN A 233 -26.04 18.34 0.89
CA ASN A 233 -25.27 19.18 1.81
C ASN A 233 -24.34 20.16 1.07
N TRP A 234 -23.73 19.74 -0.04
CA TRP A 234 -22.90 20.61 -0.87
C TRP A 234 -23.70 21.76 -1.50
N PHE A 235 -24.86 21.47 -2.09
CA PHE A 235 -25.72 22.51 -2.67
C PHE A 235 -26.30 23.46 -1.64
N ASP A 236 -26.54 22.97 -0.41
CA ASP A 236 -27.01 23.79 0.72
C ASP A 236 -25.87 24.56 1.41
N GLY A 237 -24.62 24.44 0.93
CA GLY A 237 -23.46 25.13 1.50
C GLY A 237 -23.09 24.63 2.91
N VAL A 238 -23.49 23.42 3.27
CA VAL A 238 -23.16 22.80 4.56
C VAL A 238 -21.67 22.44 4.56
N PRO A 239 -20.86 22.96 5.51
CA PRO A 239 -19.43 22.69 5.53
C PRO A 239 -19.09 21.21 5.80
N ILE A 240 -18.04 20.71 5.16
CA ILE A 240 -17.51 19.36 5.43
C ILE A 240 -16.99 19.29 6.87
N ALA A 241 -17.34 18.22 7.57
CA ALA A 241 -16.92 17.99 8.94
C ALA A 241 -15.39 17.87 9.04
N LYS A 242 -14.78 18.67 9.93
CA LYS A 242 -13.33 18.65 10.17
C LYS A 242 -12.94 17.49 11.09
N THR A 243 -11.73 16.97 10.91
CA THR A 243 -11.17 15.95 11.80
C THR A 243 -11.17 16.45 13.24
N ARG A 244 -11.83 15.71 14.15
CA ARG A 244 -11.88 16.06 15.57
C ARG A 244 -10.47 16.00 16.17
N VAL A 245 -10.01 17.11 16.74
CA VAL A 245 -8.78 17.13 17.55
C VAL A 245 -9.12 16.57 18.93
N SER A 246 -8.45 15.48 19.33
CA SER A 246 -8.62 14.93 20.68
C SER A 246 -8.12 15.93 21.73
N ARG A 247 -8.69 15.91 22.94
CA ARG A 247 -8.25 16.78 24.04
C ARG A 247 -6.75 16.62 24.32
N PHE A 248 -6.23 15.40 24.21
CA PHE A 248 -4.80 15.11 24.38
C PHE A 248 -3.93 15.75 23.30
N LYS A 249 -4.37 15.73 22.03
CA LYS A 249 -3.63 16.38 20.93
C LYS A 249 -3.65 17.91 21.05
N ALA A 250 -4.74 18.48 21.55
CA ALA A 250 -4.86 19.92 21.78
C ALA A 250 -3.81 20.43 22.81
N LEU A 251 -3.46 19.63 23.81
CA LEU A 251 -2.43 19.97 24.81
C LEU A 251 -1.01 20.10 24.23
N LYS A 252 -0.73 19.53 23.05
CA LYS A 252 0.60 19.62 22.40
C LYS A 252 0.82 20.97 21.70
N SER A 253 -0.22 21.78 21.56
CA SER A 253 -0.22 23.05 20.82
C SER A 253 -0.30 24.27 21.74
N ALA A 254 -0.25 24.05 23.06
CA ALA A 254 -0.22 25.06 24.13
C ALA A 254 1.16 25.07 24.79
#